data_AF-A0A1F7JWY4-F1
#
_entry.id   AF-A0A1F7JWY4-F1
#
_cell.length_a   1.000
_cell.length_b   1.000
_cell.length_c   1.000
_cell.angle_alpha   90.00
_cell.angle_beta   90.00
_cell.angle_gamma   90.00
#
_symmetry.space_group_name_H-M   'P 1'
#
loop_
_entity.id
_entity.type
_entity.pdbx_description
1 polymer ?
#
loop_
_entity_poly.entity_id
_entity_poly.type
_entity_poly.pdbx_seq_one_letter_code
_entity_poly.pdbx_strand_id
1 'polypeptide(L)' 'MKSVWDYDPEELKKTEQGRILLLERQINYGPEKGAKINLDDVRKYWDKLNLFPKRRKLLELFL' A
#
# COMPACT_ATOMS: atom_id res chain seq x y z
N MET A 1 -0.43 17.60 -18.48
CA MET A 1 0.79 17.82 -17.69
C MET A 1 0.81 16.78 -16.58
N LYS A 2 1.73 15.81 -16.58
CA LYS A 2 1.98 14.97 -15.38
C LYS A 2 2.62 15.89 -14.34
N SER A 3 1.97 16.08 -13.20
CA SER A 3 2.58 16.82 -12.10
C SER A 3 3.73 15.98 -11.52
N VAL A 4 4.71 16.61 -10.87
CA VAL A 4 5.78 15.89 -10.14
C VAL A 4 5.22 14.90 -9.10
N TRP A 5 3.95 15.08 -8.72
CA TRP A 5 3.22 14.28 -7.74
C TRP A 5 2.44 13.11 -8.36
N ASP A 6 2.27 13.08 -9.69
CA ASP A 6 1.58 12.00 -10.39
C ASP A 6 2.56 10.87 -10.70
N TYR A 7 2.62 9.89 -9.80
CA TYR A 7 3.33 8.64 -10.08
C TYR A 7 2.50 7.76 -11.03
N ASP A 8 3.20 6.90 -11.77
CA ASP A 8 2.59 5.91 -12.65
C ASP A 8 2.46 4.57 -11.91
N PRO A 9 1.24 4.15 -11.50
CA PRO A 9 1.08 2.91 -10.74
C PRO A 9 1.57 1.69 -11.50
N GLU A 10 1.47 1.68 -12.84
CA GLU A 10 1.88 0.53 -13.65
C GLU A 10 3.41 0.40 -13.72
N GLU A 11 4.13 1.51 -13.73
CA GLU A 11 5.60 1.49 -13.60
C GLU A 11 6.04 1.05 -12.20
N LEU A 12 5.38 1.53 -11.14
CA LEU A 12 5.70 1.14 -9.77
C LEU A 12 5.45 -0.35 -9.51
N LYS A 13 4.42 -0.94 -10.12
CA LYS A 13 4.13 -2.38 -10.00
C LYS A 13 5.23 -3.28 -10.58
N LYS A 14 6.15 -2.76 -11.39
CA LYS A 14 7.25 -3.56 -11.97
C LYS A 14 8.30 -3.97 -10.93
N THR A 15 8.47 -3.18 -9.87
CA THR A 15 9.46 -3.44 -8.82
C THR A 15 8.79 -3.84 -7.50
N GLU A 16 9.50 -4.59 -6.66
CA GLU A 16 8.99 -4.94 -5.33
C GLU A 16 8.78 -3.69 -4.46
N GLN A 17 9.75 -2.77 -4.48
CA GLN A 17 9.67 -1.52 -3.70
C GLN A 17 8.46 -0.66 -4.12
N GLY A 18 8.19 -0.56 -5.43
CA GLY A 18 7.02 0.17 -5.91
C GLY A 18 5.70 -0.48 -5.48
N ARG A 19 5.62 -1.82 -5.47
CA ARG A 19 4.44 -2.53 -4.92
C ARG A 19 4.25 -2.27 -3.43
N ILE A 20 5.33 -2.25 -2.64
CA ILE A 20 5.28 -1.92 -1.21
C ILE A 20 4.77 -0.49 -1.01
N LEU A 21 5.28 0.49 -1.76
CA LEU A 21 4.84 1.89 -1.69
C LEU A 21 3.35 2.04 -2.03
N LEU A 22 2.88 1.35 -3.07
CA LEU A 22 1.46 1.36 -3.44
C LEU A 22 0.59 0.75 -2.34
N LEU A 23 0.99 -0.40 -1.78
CA LEU A 23 0.26 -1.07 -0.70
C LEU A 23 0.22 -0.21 0.57
N GLU A 24 1.34 0.38 0.96
CA GLU A 24 1.43 1.30 2.09
C GLU A 24 0.47 2.48 1.91
N ARG A 25 0.46 3.10 0.74
CA ARG A 25 -0.43 4.22 0.45
C ARG A 25 -1.90 3.81 0.54
N GLN A 26 -2.26 2.66 -0.02
CA GLN A 26 -3.63 2.13 0.05
C GLN A 26 -4.09 1.91 1.49
N ILE A 27 -3.21 1.41 2.37
CA ILE A 27 -3.54 1.19 3.79
C ILE A 27 -3.65 2.51 4.55
N ASN A 28 -2.71 3.44 4.32
CA ASN A 28 -2.63 4.68 5.09
C ASN A 28 -3.73 5.67 4.71
N TYR A 29 -3.98 5.84 3.42
CA TYR A 29 -4.89 6.85 2.87
C TYR A 29 -6.21 6.28 2.34
N GLY A 30 -6.31 4.96 2.26
CA GLY A 30 -7.45 4.26 1.69
C GLY A 30 -7.18 3.78 0.26
N PRO A 31 -7.77 2.65 -0.16
CA PRO A 31 -7.68 2.18 -1.52
C PRO A 31 -8.48 3.07 -2.47
N GLU A 32 -8.20 2.97 -3.76
CA GLU A 32 -9.05 3.60 -4.78
C GLU A 32 -10.50 3.08 -4.71
N LYS A 33 -11.44 3.86 -5.24
CA LYS A 33 -12.86 3.54 -5.16
C LYS A 33 -13.14 2.16 -5.77
N GLY A 34 -13.68 1.25 -4.95
CA GLY A 34 -14.01 -0.12 -5.37
C GLY A 34 -12.84 -1.11 -5.30
N ALA A 35 -11.62 -0.65 -5.04
CA ALA A 35 -10.48 -1.54 -4.81
C ALA A 35 -10.49 -2.09 -3.37
N LYS A 36 -10.04 -3.34 -3.23
CA LYS A 36 -9.83 -3.99 -1.94
C LYS A 36 -8.34 -4.19 -1.72
N ILE A 37 -7.93 -4.13 -0.46
CA ILE A 37 -6.56 -4.45 -0.05
C ILE A 37 -6.45 -5.97 0.03
N ASN A 38 -5.45 -6.55 -0.66
CA ASN A 38 -5.18 -7.97 -0.62
C ASN A 38 -4.41 -8.34 0.66
N LEU A 39 -4.98 -9.20 1.51
CA LEU A 39 -4.38 -9.56 2.79
C LEU A 39 -3.07 -10.33 2.64
N ASP A 40 -2.91 -11.13 1.58
CA ASP A 40 -1.69 -11.91 1.34
C ASP A 40 -0.49 -10.99 1.06
N ASP A 41 -0.71 -9.90 0.33
CA ASP A 41 0.32 -8.88 0.09
C ASP A 41 0.68 -8.14 1.39
N VAL A 42 -0.31 -7.87 2.25
CA VAL A 42 -0.07 -7.29 3.58
C VAL A 42 0.80 -8.20 4.44
N ARG A 43 0.48 -9.50 4.51
CA ARG A 43 1.27 -10.51 5.24
C ARG A 43 2.69 -10.59 4.69
N LYS A 44 2.82 -10.64 3.36
CA LYS A 44 4.12 -10.77 2.68
C LYS A 44 5.07 -9.60 2.96
N TYR A 45 4.54 -8.39 3.04
CA TYR A 45 5.35 -7.16 3.18
C TYR A 45 5.24 -6.50 4.56
N TRP A 46 4.64 -7.15 5.55
CA TRP A 46 4.29 -6.56 6.85
C TRP A 46 5.44 -5.81 7.54
N ASP A 47 6.63 -6.41 7.54
CA ASP A 47 7.82 -5.84 8.18
C ASP A 47 8.45 -4.69 7.39
N LYS A 48 8.05 -4.51 6.12
CA LYS A 48 8.54 -3.45 5.22
C LYS A 48 7.58 -2.26 5.15
N LEU A 49 6.34 -2.39 5.63
CA LEU A 49 5.31 -1.35 5.53
C LEU A 49 5.45 -0.28 6.62
N ASN A 50 5.58 0.98 6.21
CA ASN A 50 5.55 2.13 7.11
C ASN A 50 4.10 2.65 7.27
N LEU A 51 3.37 2.00 8.17
CA LEU A 51 1.96 2.29 8.39
C LEU A 51 1.73 3.30 9.51
N PHE A 52 0.69 4.12 9.37
CA PHE A 52 0.23 4.95 10.48
C PHE A 52 -0.13 4.07 11.69
N PRO A 53 0.25 4.46 12.93
CA PRO A 53 0.13 3.59 14.09
C PRO A 53 -1.27 2.98 14.28
N LYS A 54 -2.33 3.77 14.04
CA LYS A 54 -3.73 3.27 14.14
C LYS A 54 -4.08 2.26 13.06
N ARG A 55 -3.58 2.44 11.82
CA ARG A 55 -3.80 1.50 10.70
C ARG A 55 -3.07 0.19 10.95
N ARG A 56 -1.83 0.27 11.45
CA ARG A 56 -1.04 -0.90 11.85
C ARG A 56 -1.77 -1.72 12.91
N LYS A 57 -2.17 -1.08 14.02
CA LYS A 57 -2.90 -1.76 15.11
C LYS A 57 -4.22 -2.39 14.66
N LEU A 58 -4.93 -1.76 13.73
CA LEU A 58 -6.15 -2.34 13.16
C LEU A 58 -5.83 -3.62 12.38
N LEU A 59 -4.82 -3.59 11.52
CA LEU A 59 -4.44 -4.74 10.69
C LEU A 59 -3.87 -5.90 11.51
N GLU A 60 -3.21 -5.65 12.64
CA GLU A 60 -2.77 -6.67 13.60
C GLU A 60 -3.91 -7.55 14.13
N LEU A 61 -5.17 -7.09 14.05
CA LEU A 61 -6.33 -7.90 14.45
C LEU A 61 -6.76 -8.92 13.37
N PHE A 62 -6.26 -8.79 12.14
CA PHE A 62 -6.65 -9.61 10.98
C PHE A 62 -5.50 -10.45 10.40
N LEU A 63 -4.26 -10.16 10.82
CA LEU A 63 -3.06 -10.89 10.43
C LEU A 63 -2.80 -12.03 11.42
#